data_AF-W7Q734-F1
#
_entry.id   AF-W7Q734-F1
#
_cell.length_a   1.000
_cell.length_b   1.000
_cell.length_c   1.000
_cell.angle_alpha   90.00
_cell.angle_beta   90.00
_cell.angle_gamma   90.00
#
_symmetry.space_group_name_H-M   'P 1'
#
loop_
_entity.id
_entity.type
_entity.pdbx_description
1 polymer ?
#
loop_
_entity_poly.entity_id
_entity_poly.type
_entity_poly.pdbx_seq_one_letter_code
_entity_poly.pdbx_strand_id
1 'polypeptide(L)'
;MATHDCLTETYNRRQLLELADNEFRRASRYELALCLMMLDIDNFKLINDELGHLAGDHALRTVAQATLAMVRDCDLVGRYGGDEFIIVLPETDILGARAIAERLSKTLQEAGRLSVSIGIASRAHDDQSMDELIHRADTLLLHAKRNGRNRIECPPDAPPLQRNGTSGQFMPLR
;
A
#
# COMPACT_ATOMS: atom_id res chain seq x y z
N MET A 1 -20.93 -14.13 -1.99
CA MET A 1 -20.40 -12.83 -2.50
C MET A 1 -18.95 -13.03 -2.83
N ALA A 2 -18.47 -12.58 -3.99
CA ALA A 2 -17.05 -12.67 -4.33
C ALA A 2 -16.21 -11.80 -3.37
N THR A 3 -15.08 -12.31 -2.91
CA THR A 3 -14.12 -11.62 -2.02
C THR A 3 -12.93 -11.06 -2.79
N HIS A 4 -12.76 -11.48 -4.05
CA HIS A 4 -11.67 -11.07 -4.94
C HIS A 4 -12.22 -10.36 -6.18
N ASP A 5 -11.38 -9.54 -6.79
CA ASP A 5 -11.61 -8.93 -8.10
C ASP A 5 -11.36 -9.98 -9.20
N CYS A 6 -12.29 -10.11 -10.15
CA CYS A 6 -12.25 -11.17 -11.16
C CYS A 6 -11.16 -10.97 -12.22
N LEU A 7 -10.63 -9.75 -12.36
CA LEU A 7 -9.63 -9.43 -13.37
C LEU A 7 -8.21 -9.60 -12.82
N THR A 8 -8.00 -9.16 -11.58
CA THR A 8 -6.68 -9.03 -10.96
C THR A 8 -6.39 -10.09 -9.91
N GLU A 9 -7.39 -10.87 -9.50
CA GLU A 9 -7.29 -11.88 -8.43
C GLU A 9 -6.88 -11.33 -7.06
N THR A 10 -6.80 -10.00 -6.93
CA THR A 10 -6.57 -9.31 -5.66
C THR A 10 -7.86 -9.20 -4.86
N TYR A 11 -7.80 -8.79 -3.59
CA TYR A 11 -9.03 -8.50 -2.85
C TYR A 11 -9.85 -7.43 -3.57
N ASN A 12 -11.17 -7.61 -3.64
CA ASN A 12 -12.01 -6.50 -4.06
C ASN A 12 -12.08 -5.44 -2.97
N ARG A 13 -12.46 -4.21 -3.36
CA ARG A 13 -12.57 -3.06 -2.45
C ARG A 13 -13.23 -3.38 -1.12
N ARG A 14 -14.38 -4.08 -1.13
CA ARG A 14 -15.13 -4.40 0.09
C ARG A 14 -14.32 -5.30 1.03
N GLN A 15 -13.81 -6.42 0.50
CA GLN A 15 -13.02 -7.36 1.31
C GLN A 15 -11.73 -6.73 1.83
N LEU A 16 -11.07 -5.94 0.98
CA LEU A 16 -9.83 -5.24 1.34
C LEU A 16 -10.05 -4.31 2.53
N LEU A 17 -11.09 -3.48 2.50
CA LEU A 17 -11.37 -2.53 3.57
C LEU A 17 -11.75 -3.23 4.89
N GLU A 18 -12.52 -4.32 4.82
CA GLU A 18 -12.86 -5.14 5.99
C GLU A 18 -11.59 -5.73 6.65
N LEU A 19 -10.66 -6.26 5.85
CA LEU A 19 -9.39 -6.80 6.36
C LEU A 19 -8.45 -5.70 6.86
N ALA A 20 -8.36 -4.58 6.13
CA ALA A 20 -7.54 -3.44 6.51
C ALA A 20 -7.97 -2.86 7.87
N ASP A 21 -9.28 -2.68 8.10
CA ASP A 21 -9.79 -2.20 9.38
C ASP A 21 -9.45 -3.14 10.56
N ASN A 22 -9.45 -4.45 10.32
CA ASN A 22 -9.01 -5.42 11.32
C ASN A 22 -7.50 -5.29 11.63
N GLU A 23 -6.68 -5.14 10.59
CA GLU A 23 -5.23 -4.92 10.74
C GLU A 23 -4.92 -3.60 11.44
N PHE A 24 -5.66 -2.53 11.13
CA PHE A 24 -5.54 -1.24 11.81
C PHE A 24 -5.83 -1.37 13.31
N ARG A 25 -6.95 -2.00 13.68
CA ARG A 25 -7.32 -2.23 15.08
C ARG A 25 -6.30 -3.10 15.81
N ARG A 26 -5.74 -4.11 15.13
CA ARG A 26 -4.65 -4.94 15.67
C ARG A 26 -3.40 -4.11 15.93
N ALA A 27 -2.97 -3.34 14.93
CA ALA A 27 -1.77 -2.51 15.02
C ALA A 27 -1.89 -1.41 16.08
N SER A 28 -3.05 -0.77 16.20
CA SER A 28 -3.35 0.20 17.25
C SER A 28 -3.29 -0.44 18.65
N ARG A 29 -3.96 -1.59 18.84
CA ARG A 29 -4.00 -2.27 20.15
C ARG A 29 -2.61 -2.68 20.67
N TYR A 30 -1.74 -3.13 19.78
CA TYR A 30 -0.44 -3.70 20.14
C TYR A 30 0.74 -2.77 19.84
N GLU A 31 0.46 -1.51 19.48
CA GLU A 31 1.47 -0.54 19.05
C GLU A 31 2.44 -1.08 17.99
N LEU A 32 1.88 -1.77 17.00
CA LEU A 32 2.63 -2.30 15.87
C LEU A 32 2.72 -1.25 14.76
N ALA A 33 3.81 -1.35 14.00
CA ALA A 33 3.96 -0.62 12.74
C ALA A 33 2.91 -1.12 11.74
N LEU A 34 2.39 -0.21 10.94
CA LEU A 34 1.46 -0.49 9.85
C LEU A 34 1.66 0.58 8.79
N CYS A 35 1.93 0.18 7.56
CA CYS A 35 1.98 1.10 6.44
C CYS A 35 0.91 0.77 5.41
N LEU A 36 0.52 1.79 4.66
CA LEU A 36 -0.38 1.69 3.54
C LEU A 36 0.26 2.35 2.32
N MET A 37 0.25 1.65 1.19
CA MET A 37 0.58 2.19 -0.11
C MET A 37 -0.70 2.36 -0.92
N MET A 38 -0.95 3.56 -1.42
CA MET A 38 -1.96 3.84 -2.44
C MET A 38 -1.25 3.98 -3.77
N LEU A 39 -1.61 3.15 -4.75
CA LEU A 39 -0.99 3.08 -6.07
C LEU A 39 -2.02 3.39 -7.15
N ASP A 40 -1.60 4.12 -8.18
CA ASP A 40 -2.40 4.39 -9.37
C ASP A 40 -1.56 4.20 -10.64
N ILE A 41 -2.18 3.62 -11.68
CA ILE A 41 -1.54 3.44 -12.99
C ILE A 41 -1.55 4.75 -13.77
N ASP A 42 -0.37 5.29 -14.02
CA ASP A 42 -0.25 6.57 -14.69
C ASP A 42 -0.78 6.50 -16.13
N ASN A 43 -1.62 7.47 -16.49
CA ASN A 43 -2.23 7.59 -17.82
C ASN A 43 -3.07 6.37 -18.23
N PHE A 44 -3.66 5.64 -17.28
CA PHE A 44 -4.47 4.46 -17.58
C PHE A 44 -5.59 4.70 -18.60
N LYS A 45 -6.27 5.86 -18.51
CA LYS A 45 -7.27 6.25 -19.50
C LYS A 45 -6.69 6.35 -20.91
N LEU A 46 -5.49 6.92 -21.06
CA LEU A 46 -4.81 7.03 -22.35
C LEU A 46 -4.47 5.64 -22.92
N ILE A 47 -4.03 4.70 -22.07
CA ILE A 47 -3.79 3.30 -22.46
C ILE A 47 -5.09 2.70 -23.04
N ASN A 48 -6.22 2.90 -22.37
CA ASN A 48 -7.51 2.42 -22.88
C ASN A 48 -7.93 3.10 -24.18
N ASP A 49 -7.76 4.41 -24.27
CA ASP A 49 -8.22 5.22 -25.41
C ASP A 49 -7.38 4.94 -26.67
N GLU A 50 -6.07 4.71 -26.53
CA GLU A 50 -5.15 4.48 -27.66
C GLU A 50 -4.99 3.00 -28.04
N LEU A 51 -4.99 2.09 -27.05
CA LEU A 51 -4.68 0.67 -27.25
C LEU A 51 -5.86 -0.26 -26.98
N GLY A 52 -6.99 0.30 -26.54
CA GLY A 52 -8.22 -0.42 -26.23
C GLY A 52 -8.24 -1.04 -24.83
N HIS A 53 -9.44 -1.43 -24.40
CA HIS A 53 -9.68 -1.97 -23.05
C HIS A 53 -8.90 -3.24 -22.73
N LEU A 54 -8.58 -4.07 -23.72
CA LEU A 54 -7.75 -5.27 -23.51
C LEU A 54 -6.33 -4.92 -23.04
N ALA A 55 -5.78 -3.79 -23.51
CA ALA A 55 -4.49 -3.30 -23.05
C ALA A 55 -4.57 -2.76 -21.61
N GLY A 56 -5.65 -2.06 -21.26
CA GLY A 56 -5.92 -1.67 -19.88
C GLY A 56 -6.05 -2.87 -18.93
N ASP A 57 -6.81 -3.88 -19.32
CA ASP A 57 -6.94 -5.13 -18.57
C ASP A 57 -5.59 -5.82 -18.36
N HIS A 58 -4.74 -5.82 -19.40
CA HIS A 58 -3.38 -6.35 -19.29
C HIS A 58 -2.53 -5.53 -18.33
N ALA A 59 -2.60 -4.19 -18.37
CA ALA A 59 -1.89 -3.32 -17.44
C ALA A 59 -2.31 -3.57 -15.98
N LEU A 60 -3.61 -3.71 -15.71
CA LEU A 60 -4.15 -4.03 -14.39
C LEU A 60 -3.64 -5.38 -13.88
N ARG A 61 -3.67 -6.42 -14.72
CA ARG A 61 -3.12 -7.74 -14.39
C ARG A 61 -1.62 -7.68 -14.11
N THR A 62 -0.88 -6.91 -14.90
CA THR A 62 0.59 -6.77 -14.75
C THR A 62 0.92 -6.14 -13.41
N VAL A 63 0.22 -5.07 -13.04
CA VAL A 63 0.40 -4.39 -11.74
C VAL A 63 0.02 -5.30 -10.58
N ALA A 64 -1.12 -5.99 -10.67
CA ALA A 64 -1.56 -6.92 -9.65
C ALA A 64 -0.56 -8.06 -9.43
N GLN A 65 -0.12 -8.73 -10.50
CA GLN A 65 0.83 -9.84 -10.43
C GLN A 65 2.19 -9.40 -9.90
N ALA A 66 2.70 -8.25 -10.37
CA ALA A 66 3.96 -7.70 -9.87
C ALA A 66 3.88 -7.36 -8.38
N THR A 67 2.73 -6.82 -7.93
CA THR A 67 2.51 -6.50 -6.51
C THR A 67 2.42 -7.77 -5.67
N LEU A 68 1.61 -8.75 -6.07
CA LEU A 68 1.44 -10.02 -5.36
C LEU A 68 2.76 -10.81 -5.23
N ALA A 69 3.64 -10.74 -6.24
CA ALA A 69 4.94 -11.40 -6.19
C ALA A 69 5.95 -10.75 -5.22
N MET A 70 5.70 -9.51 -4.77
CA MET A 70 6.62 -8.74 -3.93
C MET A 70 6.24 -8.66 -2.46
N VAL A 71 4.97 -8.91 -2.16
CA VAL A 71 4.41 -8.83 -0.81
C VAL A 71 4.44 -10.19 -0.12
N ARG A 72 4.31 -10.21 1.21
CA ARG A 72 4.24 -11.41 2.03
C ARG A 72 2.79 -11.89 2.15
N ASP A 73 2.59 -13.12 2.60
CA ASP A 73 1.26 -13.69 2.84
C ASP A 73 0.40 -12.89 3.84
N CYS A 74 1.04 -12.16 4.76
CA CYS A 74 0.35 -11.31 5.74
C CYS A 74 0.00 -9.92 5.21
N ASP A 75 0.55 -9.52 4.07
CA ASP A 75 0.26 -8.22 3.45
C ASP A 75 -1.06 -8.33 2.66
N LEU A 76 -1.82 -7.24 2.61
CA LEU A 76 -3.10 -7.21 1.91
C LEU A 76 -2.96 -6.43 0.62
N VAL A 77 -3.35 -7.02 -0.50
CA VAL A 77 -3.41 -6.33 -1.79
C VAL A 77 -4.83 -6.35 -2.29
N GLY A 78 -5.37 -5.18 -2.65
CA GLY A 78 -6.69 -5.12 -3.25
C GLY A 78 -6.87 -3.97 -4.22
N ARG A 79 -7.71 -4.22 -5.22
CA ARG A 79 -8.14 -3.22 -6.18
C ARG A 79 -9.17 -2.31 -5.53
N TYR A 80 -8.79 -1.06 -5.32
CA TYR A 80 -9.61 -0.06 -4.65
C TYR A 80 -10.54 0.68 -5.62
N GLY A 81 -10.03 0.99 -6.81
CA GLY A 81 -10.74 1.73 -7.86
C GLY A 81 -10.55 1.11 -9.24
N GLY A 82 -10.82 1.90 -10.29
CA GLY A 82 -10.65 1.44 -11.67
C GLY A 82 -9.20 1.02 -11.97
N ASP A 83 -8.26 1.89 -11.64
CA ASP A 83 -6.81 1.78 -11.84
C ASP A 83 -6.00 1.94 -10.56
N GLU A 84 -6.71 1.95 -9.42
CA GLU A 84 -6.15 2.19 -8.09
C GLU A 84 -6.06 0.89 -7.28
N PHE A 85 -4.91 0.71 -6.61
CA PHE A 85 -4.65 -0.40 -5.71
C PHE A 85 -4.26 0.12 -4.33
N ILE A 86 -4.72 -0.56 -3.29
CA ILE A 86 -4.25 -0.39 -1.92
C ILE A 86 -3.44 -1.62 -1.53
N ILE A 87 -2.27 -1.37 -0.96
CA ILE A 87 -1.45 -2.38 -0.31
C ILE A 87 -1.32 -2.02 1.17
N VAL A 88 -1.77 -2.91 2.05
CA VAL A 88 -1.60 -2.78 3.50
C VAL A 88 -0.45 -3.69 3.93
N LEU A 89 0.50 -3.12 4.67
CA LEU A 89 1.74 -3.77 5.09
C LEU A 89 1.80 -3.82 6.62
N PRO A 90 1.23 -4.85 7.26
CA PRO A 90 1.36 -5.06 8.69
C PRO A 90 2.84 -5.16 9.10
N GLU A 91 3.14 -4.65 10.29
CA GLU A 91 4.47 -4.73 10.91
C GLU A 91 5.60 -4.21 10.01
N THR A 92 5.29 -3.19 9.22
CA THR A 92 6.21 -2.58 8.26
C THR A 92 6.29 -1.09 8.51
N ASP A 93 7.51 -0.57 8.57
CA ASP A 93 7.78 0.86 8.67
C ASP A 93 7.83 1.53 7.30
N ILE A 94 7.96 2.86 7.31
CA ILE A 94 7.92 3.65 6.08
C ILE A 94 9.09 3.31 5.14
N LEU A 95 10.25 2.95 5.68
CA LEU A 95 11.44 2.57 4.92
C LEU A 95 11.23 1.24 4.20
N GLY A 96 10.69 0.23 4.90
CA GLY A 96 10.33 -1.05 4.30
C GLY A 96 9.28 -0.93 3.21
N ALA A 97 8.22 -0.14 3.47
CA ALA A 97 7.18 0.14 2.48
C ALA A 97 7.75 0.86 1.24
N ARG A 98 8.62 1.85 1.45
CA ARG A 98 9.30 2.56 0.36
C ARG A 98 10.18 1.63 -0.48
N ALA A 99 10.94 0.73 0.15
CA ALA A 99 11.77 -0.23 -0.58
C ALA A 99 10.94 -1.19 -1.44
N ILE A 100 9.75 -1.59 -0.97
CA ILE A 100 8.79 -2.39 -1.77
C ILE A 100 8.30 -1.55 -2.96
N ALA A 101 7.89 -0.30 -2.72
CA ALA A 101 7.38 0.60 -3.75
C ALA A 101 8.42 0.89 -4.85
N GLU A 102 9.67 1.14 -4.48
CA GLU A 102 10.77 1.39 -5.42
C GLU A 102 11.04 0.16 -6.29
N ARG A 103 11.04 -1.03 -5.69
CA ARG A 103 11.19 -2.30 -6.42
C ARG A 103 10.02 -2.53 -7.38
N LEU A 104 8.79 -2.29 -6.94
CA LEU A 104 7.58 -2.42 -7.77
C LEU A 104 7.63 -1.47 -8.97
N SER A 105 7.90 -0.19 -8.74
CA SER A 105 8.02 0.81 -9.79
C SER A 105 9.07 0.40 -10.83
N LYS A 106 10.25 -0.04 -10.39
CA LYS A 106 11.31 -0.51 -11.29
C LYS A 106 10.87 -1.72 -12.11
N THR A 107 10.25 -2.74 -11.49
CA THR A 107 9.78 -3.93 -12.20
C THR A 107 8.73 -3.61 -13.24
N LEU A 108 7.79 -2.70 -12.96
CA LEU A 108 6.75 -2.30 -13.91
C LEU A 108 7.31 -1.52 -15.12
N GLN A 109 8.31 -0.68 -14.86
CA GLN A 109 9.04 0.01 -15.92
C GLN A 109 9.78 -0.97 -16.85
N GLU A 110 10.44 -1.97 -16.27
CA GLU A 110 11.19 -2.99 -17.03
C GLU A 110 10.28 -3.96 -17.78
N ALA A 111 9.17 -4.39 -17.18
CA ALA A 111 8.29 -5.41 -17.74
C ALA A 111 7.38 -4.90 -18.87
N GLY A 112 6.97 -3.63 -18.83
CA GLY A 112 5.96 -3.14 -19.76
C GLY A 112 5.99 -1.64 -20.04
N ARG A 113 7.03 -0.92 -19.60
CA ARG A 113 7.08 0.55 -19.63
C ARG A 113 5.86 1.19 -18.94
N LEU A 114 5.30 0.49 -17.95
CA LEU A 114 4.19 0.98 -17.15
C LEU A 114 4.75 1.83 -16.02
N SER A 115 4.28 3.07 -15.93
CA SER A 115 4.54 3.95 -14.80
C SER A 115 3.40 3.91 -13.81
N VAL A 116 3.74 4.00 -12.53
CA VAL A 116 2.79 4.12 -11.43
C VAL A 116 3.18 5.28 -10.54
N SER A 117 2.17 5.97 -10.01
CA SER A 117 2.33 6.92 -8.92
C SER A 117 1.94 6.25 -7.62
N ILE A 118 2.70 6.48 -6.54
CA ILE A 118 2.50 5.82 -5.25
C ILE A 118 2.55 6.85 -4.12
N GLY A 119 1.53 6.86 -3.26
CA GLY A 119 1.54 7.53 -1.97
C GLY A 119 1.68 6.53 -0.83
N ILE A 120 2.61 6.75 0.09
CA ILE A 120 2.84 5.84 1.23
C ILE A 120 2.61 6.58 2.54
N ALA A 121 1.75 6.04 3.40
CA ALA A 121 1.53 6.56 4.74
C ALA A 121 1.75 5.47 5.79
N SER A 122 2.30 5.86 6.94
CA SER A 122 2.42 5.00 8.12
C SER A 122 1.35 5.37 9.15
N ARG A 123 0.80 4.37 9.84
CA ARG A 123 -0.09 4.58 10.99
C ARG A 123 0.57 5.50 12.01
N ALA A 124 -0.11 6.58 12.37
CA ALA A 124 0.27 7.42 13.49
C ALA A 124 -0.37 6.91 14.78
N HIS A 125 0.20 7.29 15.92
CA HIS A 125 -0.33 6.89 17.22
C HIS A 125 -1.74 7.46 17.48
N ASP A 126 -2.02 8.65 16.96
CA ASP A 126 -3.28 9.37 17.11
C ASP A 126 -4.31 9.09 16.01
N ASP A 127 -3.97 8.27 15.01
CA ASP A 127 -4.95 7.84 14.00
C ASP A 127 -6.12 7.11 14.69
N GLN A 128 -7.35 7.51 14.38
CA GLN A 128 -8.56 6.91 14.95
C GLN A 128 -9.13 5.79 14.08
N SER A 129 -8.75 5.75 12.80
CA SER A 129 -9.33 4.81 11.83
C SER A 129 -8.41 4.52 10.65
N MET A 130 -8.70 3.41 9.95
CA MET A 130 -8.05 3.10 8.68
C MET A 130 -8.35 4.15 7.59
N ASP A 131 -9.51 4.81 7.63
CA ASP A 131 -9.88 5.84 6.66
C ASP A 131 -8.94 7.07 6.72
N GLU A 132 -8.48 7.46 7.92
CA GLU A 132 -7.50 8.53 8.08
C GLU A 132 -6.14 8.17 7.45
N LEU A 133 -5.72 6.91 7.60
CA LEU A 133 -4.49 6.40 6.99
C LEU A 133 -4.61 6.36 5.45
N ILE A 134 -5.75 5.88 4.94
CA ILE A 134 -6.06 5.89 3.50
C ILE A 134 -6.05 7.33 2.95
N HIS A 135 -6.67 8.28 3.65
CA HIS A 135 -6.73 9.66 3.20
C HIS A 135 -5.35 10.32 3.12
N ARG A 136 -4.44 10.02 4.06
CA ARG A 136 -3.05 10.50 4.01
C ARG A 136 -2.28 9.88 2.85
N ALA A 137 -2.44 8.58 2.60
CA ALA A 137 -1.80 7.93 1.45
C ALA A 137 -2.33 8.48 0.11
N ASP A 138 -3.64 8.72 0.00
CA ASP A 138 -4.27 9.34 -1.17
C ASP A 138 -3.76 10.76 -1.43
N THR A 139 -3.62 11.58 -0.37
CA THR A 139 -3.04 12.92 -0.48
C THR A 139 -1.61 12.88 -1.05
N LEU A 140 -0.80 11.91 -0.59
CA LEU A 140 0.56 11.71 -1.09
C LEU A 140 0.57 11.19 -2.53
N LEU A 141 -0.37 10.30 -2.89
CA LEU A 141 -0.54 9.85 -4.28
C LEU A 141 -0.88 11.03 -5.19
N LEU A 142 -1.77 11.92 -4.75
CA LEU A 142 -2.11 13.13 -5.49
C LEU A 142 -0.89 14.04 -5.68
N HIS A 143 -0.03 14.17 -4.67
CA HIS A 143 1.25 14.87 -4.79
C HIS A 143 2.15 14.19 -5.82
N ALA A 144 2.23 12.86 -5.82
CA ALA A 144 3.02 12.10 -6.80
C ALA A 144 2.55 12.39 -8.23
N LYS A 145 1.23 12.37 -8.46
CA LYS A 145 0.62 12.70 -9.75
C LYS A 145 0.90 14.14 -10.19
N ARG A 146 0.81 15.10 -9.26
CA ARG A 146 1.06 16.54 -9.52
C ARG A 146 2.53 16.85 -9.77
N ASN A 147 3.44 16.14 -9.13
CA ASN A 147 4.89 16.33 -9.29
C ASN A 147 5.47 15.64 -10.52
N GLY A 148 4.64 15.20 -11.47
CA GLY A 148 5.07 14.66 -12.74
C GLY A 148 4.99 13.14 -12.86
N ARG A 149 4.24 12.46 -11.97
CA ARG A 149 3.98 11.01 -12.01
C ARG A 149 5.24 10.15 -11.89
N ASN A 150 5.10 8.83 -12.06
CA ASN A 150 6.18 7.84 -11.98
C ASN A 150 7.08 8.03 -10.75
N ARG A 151 6.47 8.21 -9.59
CA ARG A 151 7.18 8.55 -8.36
C ARG A 151 6.45 8.08 -7.12
N ILE A 152 7.21 8.08 -6.04
CA ILE A 152 6.79 7.67 -4.72
C ILE A 152 6.86 8.91 -3.83
N GLU A 153 5.76 9.22 -3.16
CA GLU A 153 5.69 10.27 -2.13
C GLU A 153 5.39 9.60 -0.79
N CYS A 154 6.18 9.93 0.22
CA CYS A 154 6.04 9.43 1.58
C CYS A 154 6.41 10.53 2.57
N PRO A 155 5.90 10.51 3.81
CA PRO A 155 6.36 11.44 4.83
C PRO A 155 7.89 11.25 5.07
N PRO A 156 8.60 12.32 5.46
CA PRO A 156 10.00 12.21 5.86
C PRO A 156 10.12 11.26 7.05
N ASP A 157 11.26 10.56 7.15
CA ASP A 157 11.53 9.54 8.18
C ASP A 157 11.11 10.00 9.57
N ALA A 158 9.94 9.56 10.01
CA ALA A 158 9.54 9.69 11.40
C ALA A 158 10.28 8.60 12.18
N PRO A 159 10.86 8.90 13.35
CA PRO A 159 11.51 7.89 14.16
C PRO A 159 10.50 6.75 14.43
N PRO A 160 10.93 5.48 14.33
CA PRO A 160 10.04 4.35 14.58
C PRO A 160 9.39 4.51 15.94
N LEU A 161 8.11 4.14 16.05
CA LEU A 161 7.39 4.04 17.31
C LEU A 161 8.30 3.27 18.29
N GLN A 162 8.82 3.97 19.30
CA GLN A 162 9.75 3.38 20.24
C GLN A 162 9.01 2.23 20.93
N ARG A 163 9.48 1.00 20.71
CA ARG A 163 9.06 -0.15 21.49
C ARG A 163 9.41 0.16 22.94
N ASN A 164 8.44 0.58 23.74
CA ASN A 164 8.62 0.68 25.18
C ASN A 164 8.86 -0.73 25.71
N GLY A 165 10.14 -1.10 25.80
CA GLY A 165 10.59 -2.29 26.48
C GLY A 165 10.10 -2.23 27.92
N THR A 166 9.24 -3.17 28.29
CA THR A 166 8.93 -3.47 29.68
C THR A 166 10.22 -3.97 30.32
N SER A 167 10.97 -3.05 30.94
CA SER A 167 12.03 -3.36 31.88
C SER A 167 11.40 -4.02 33.11
N GLY A 168 11.17 -5.32 33.03
CA GLY A 168 10.97 -6.17 34.19
C GLY A 168 12.26 -6.13 35.02
N GLN A 169 12.31 -5.26 36.02
CA GLN A 169 13.32 -5.29 37.07
C GLN A 169 13.25 -6.64 37.78
N PHE A 170 14.19 -7.52 37.46
CA PHE A 170 14.57 -8.62 38.34
C PHE A 170 15.13 -8.02 39.64
N MET A 171 14.38 -8.12 40.74
CA MET A 171 14.95 -8.02 42.09
C MET A 171 15.69 -9.32 42.41
N PRO A 172 16.91 -9.29 42.95
CA PRO A 172 17.53 -10.48 43.52
C PRO A 172 16.97 -10.71 44.93
N LEU A 173 16.47 -11.93 45.18
CA LEU A 173 16.16 -12.40 46.53
C LEU A 173 17.48 -12.68 47.27
N ARG A 174 17.63 -12.09 48.45
CA ARG A 174 18.50 -12.56 49.53
C ARG A 174 17.65 -13.24 50.58
#